data_AF-A0A1L5PA71-F1
#
_entry.id   AF-A0A1L5PA71-F1
#
_cell.length_a   1.000
_cell.length_b   1.000
_cell.length_c   1.000
_cell.angle_alpha   90.00
_cell.angle_beta   90.00
_cell.angle_gamma   90.00
#
_symmetry.space_group_name_H-M   'P 1'
#
loop_
_entity.id
_entity.type
_entity.pdbx_description
1 polymer ?
#
loop_
_entity_poly.entity_id
_entity_poly.type
_entity_poly.pdbx_seq_one_letter_code
_entity_poly.pdbx_strand_id
1 'polypeptide(L)' 'MRAVEGVSAIIHLAAVFRTPDTDLIWKSNLEGTRNLIAAAKACAPEARFIMASTSNVYDADSPHPGREDDAANPRR' A
#
# COMPACT_ATOMS: atom_id res chain seq x y z
N MET A 1 4.17 2.08 -18.25
CA MET A 1 5.43 2.34 -17.53
C MET A 1 5.78 3.83 -17.44
N ARG A 2 5.28 4.69 -18.34
CA ARG A 2 5.46 6.16 -18.29
C ARG A 2 5.38 6.83 -16.90
N ALA A 3 4.51 6.37 -16.00
CA ALA A 3 4.38 6.97 -14.66
C ALA A 3 5.61 6.78 -13.74
N VAL A 4 6.48 5.80 -14.01
CA VAL A 4 7.66 5.50 -13.19
C VAL A 4 8.98 5.82 -13.90
N GLU A 5 8.95 6.21 -15.17
CA GLU A 5 10.16 6.48 -15.95
C GLU A 5 10.85 7.75 -15.43
N GLY A 6 12.12 7.63 -15.02
CA GLY A 6 12.96 8.75 -14.60
C GLY A 6 12.61 9.38 -13.24
N VAL A 7 11.71 8.77 -12.46
CA VAL A 7 11.34 9.31 -11.14
C VAL A 7 12.40 8.95 -10.09
N SER A 8 12.64 9.86 -9.14
CA SER A 8 13.52 9.64 -7.98
C SER A 8 12.78 9.18 -6.73
N ALA A 9 11.46 9.38 -6.68
CA ALA A 9 10.60 8.93 -5.60
C ALA A 9 9.17 8.67 -6.10
N ILE A 10 8.51 7.70 -5.47
CA ILE A 10 7.12 7.34 -5.69
C ILE A 10 6.40 7.46 -4.34
N ILE A 11 5.38 8.32 -4.28
CA ILE A 11 4.50 8.48 -3.12
C ILE A 11 3.16 7.82 -3.49
N HIS A 12 3.00 6.55 -3.12
CA HIS A 12 1.84 5.74 -3.50
C HIS A 12 0.68 5.96 -2.53
N LEU A 13 -0.21 6.88 -2.91
CA LEU A 13 -1.46 7.20 -2.20
C LEU A 13 -2.70 6.57 -2.85
N ALA A 14 -2.54 5.93 -4.00
CA ALA A 14 -3.67 5.40 -4.76
C ALA A 14 -4.18 4.09 -4.11
N ALA A 15 -5.41 4.13 -3.61
CA ALA A 15 -6.12 2.99 -3.06
C ALA A 15 -7.63 3.19 -3.22
N VAL A 16 -8.36 2.08 -3.29
CA VAL A 16 -9.82 2.05 -3.16
C VAL A 16 -10.16 1.75 -1.70
N PHE A 17 -10.97 2.60 -1.10
CA PHE A 17 -11.36 2.52 0.30
C PHE A 17 -12.86 2.83 0.45
N ARG A 18 -13.55 2.10 1.34
CA ARG A 18 -15.00 2.26 1.63
C ARG A 18 -15.91 2.05 0.42
N THR A 19 -15.83 0.86 -0.18
CA THR A 19 -16.76 0.37 -1.20
C THR A 19 -17.22 -1.06 -0.85
N PRO A 20 -18.44 -1.49 -1.21
CA PRO A 20 -18.84 -2.89 -1.11
C PRO A 20 -18.17 -3.78 -2.18
N ASP A 21 -17.53 -3.20 -3.19
CA ASP A 21 -16.83 -3.93 -4.25
C ASP A 21 -15.46 -4.43 -3.77
N THR A 22 -15.45 -5.60 -3.15
CA THR A 22 -14.24 -6.25 -2.61
C THR A 22 -13.23 -6.60 -3.71
N ASP A 23 -13.69 -6.96 -4.91
CA ASP A 23 -12.81 -7.32 -6.02
C ASP A 23 -12.04 -6.09 -6.51
N LEU A 24 -12.72 -4.94 -6.59
CA LEU A 24 -12.07 -3.67 -6.92
C LEU A 24 -11.03 -3.28 -5.85
N ILE A 25 -11.31 -3.51 -4.57
CA ILE A 25 -10.34 -3.29 -3.48
C ILE A 25 -9.10 -4.17 -3.69
N TRP A 26 -9.25 -5.47 -3.92
CA TRP A 26 -8.11 -6.37 -4.14
C TRP A 26 -7.31 -6.00 -5.38
N LYS A 27 -8.00 -5.75 -6.49
CA LYS A 27 -7.38 -5.37 -7.77
C LYS A 27 -6.60 -4.07 -7.64
N SER A 28 -7.14 -3.06 -6.96
CA SER A 28 -6.46 -1.77 -6.80
C SER A 28 -5.34 -1.87 -5.75
N ASN A 29 -5.65 -2.34 -4.55
CA ASN A 29 -4.78 -2.17 -3.39
C ASN A 29 -3.69 -3.24 -3.31
N LEU A 30 -3.98 -4.49 -3.70
CA LEU A 30 -2.98 -5.57 -3.72
C LEU A 30 -2.32 -5.67 -5.09
N GLU A 31 -3.09 -5.93 -6.14
CA GLU A 31 -2.51 -6.17 -7.47
C GLU A 31 -1.90 -4.91 -8.05
N GLY A 32 -2.59 -3.77 -7.95
CA GLY A 32 -2.09 -2.46 -8.39
C GLY A 32 -0.79 -2.07 -7.70
N THR A 33 -0.69 -2.25 -6.38
CA THR A 33 0.55 -1.99 -5.63
C THR A 33 1.68 -2.92 -6.06
N ARG A 34 1.42 -4.23 -6.23
CA ARG A 34 2.43 -5.18 -6.75
C ARG A 34 2.93 -4.79 -8.14
N ASN A 35 2.03 -4.38 -9.02
CA ASN A 35 2.36 -3.94 -10.37
C ASN A 35 3.21 -2.66 -10.36
N LEU A 36 2.88 -1.70 -9.49
CA LEU A 36 3.64 -0.47 -9.37
C LEU A 36 5.05 -0.71 -8.81
N ILE A 37 5.19 -1.59 -7.82
CA ILE A 37 6.50 -2.01 -7.28
C ILE A 37 7.32 -2.70 -8.38
N ALA A 38 6.71 -3.60 -9.16
CA ALA A 38 7.39 -4.26 -10.27
C ALA A 38 7.87 -3.25 -11.33
N ALA A 39 7.03 -2.27 -11.68
CA ALA A 39 7.39 -1.21 -12.61
C ALA A 39 8.51 -0.32 -12.06
N ALA A 40 8.47 0.05 -10.79
CA ALA A 40 9.53 0.83 -10.13
C ALA A 40 10.87 0.07 -10.18
N LYS A 41 10.88 -1.21 -9.83
CA LYS A 41 12.08 -2.06 -9.91
C LYS A 41 12.65 -2.13 -11.33
N ALA A 42 11.80 -2.18 -12.35
CA ALA A 42 12.22 -2.30 -13.74
C ALA A 42 12.73 -0.98 -14.35
N CYS A 43 12.10 0.15 -14.00
CA CYS A 43 12.32 1.43 -14.70
C CYS A 43 13.08 2.47 -13.87
N ALA A 44 13.03 2.37 -12.54
CA ALA A 44 13.64 3.32 -11.61
C ALA A 44 14.05 2.59 -10.31
N PRO A 45 14.99 1.63 -10.35
CA PRO A 45 15.35 0.80 -9.20
C PRO A 45 15.89 1.60 -8.01
N GLU A 46 16.46 2.78 -8.26
CA GLU A 46 16.97 3.69 -7.23
C GLU A 46 15.87 4.60 -6.64
N ALA A 47 14.65 4.55 -7.16
CA ALA A 47 13.56 5.39 -6.67
C ALA A 47 13.15 4.98 -5.25
N ARG A 48 13.03 5.97 -4.36
CA ARG A 48 12.43 5.74 -3.04
C ARG A 48 10.95 5.46 -3.19
N PHE A 49 10.48 4.32 -2.68
CA PHE A 49 9.07 3.97 -2.68
C PHE A 49 8.45 4.20 -1.30
N ILE A 50 7.46 5.08 -1.20
CA ILE A 50 6.71 5.36 0.03
C ILE A 50 5.26 4.93 -0.20
N MET A 51 4.79 3.97 0.59
CA MET A 51 3.42 3.47 0.53
C MET A 51 2.60 4.04 1.68
N ALA A 52 1.43 4.60 1.39
CA ALA A 52 0.47 4.92 2.44
C ALA A 52 -0.20 3.63 2.94
N SER A 53 0.20 3.19 4.13
CA SER A 53 -0.53 2.16 4.88
C SER A 53 -1.68 2.79 5.68
N THR A 54 -2.28 2.04 6.58
CA THR A 54 -3.34 2.47 7.48
C THR A 54 -3.18 1.84 8.85
N SER A 55 -3.64 2.50 9.92
CA SER A 55 -3.72 1.91 11.26
C SER A 55 -4.65 0.69 11.32
N ASN A 56 -5.53 0.53 10.32
CA ASN A 56 -6.46 -0.61 10.24
C ASN A 56 -5.77 -1.96 9.98
N VAL A 57 -4.45 -1.99 9.77
CA VAL A 57 -3.68 -3.25 9.70
C VAL A 57 -3.52 -3.91 11.07
N TYR A 58 -3.70 -3.16 12.16
CA TYR A 58 -3.56 -3.64 13.53
C TYR A 58 -4.92 -4.00 14.14
N ASP A 59 -4.89 -4.62 15.32
CA ASP A 59 -6.09 -4.92 16.09
C ASP A 59 -6.72 -3.64 16.65
N ALA A 60 -8.00 -3.42 16.32
CA ALA A 60 -8.76 -2.27 16.77
C ALA A 60 -9.17 -2.34 18.27
N ASP A 61 -9.08 -3.51 18.93
CA ASP A 61 -9.34 -3.67 20.37
C ASP A 61 -8.04 -3.69 21.21
N SER A 62 -6.90 -3.25 20.66
CA SER A 62 -5.65 -3.22 21.42
C SER A 62 -5.79 -2.42 22.73
N PRO A 63 -5.32 -2.95 23.88
CA PRO A 63 -5.46 -2.28 25.17
C PRO A 63 -4.49 -1.10 25.36
N HIS A 64 -3.67 -0.79 24.36
CA HIS A 64 -2.67 0.28 24.39
C HIS A 64 -2.64 1.08 23.08
N PRO A 65 -2.07 2.30 23.06
CA PRO A 65 -1.82 3.03 21.82
C PRO A 65 -1.03 2.17 20.83
N GLY A 66 -1.39 2.24 19.54
CA GLY A 66 -0.77 1.44 18.49
C GLY A 66 0.72 1.73 18.31
N ARG A 67 1.49 0.69 18.00
CA ARG A 67 2.93 0.73 17.78
C ARG A 67 3.31 -0.03 16.52
N GLU A 68 4.44 0.32 15.93
CA GLU A 68 4.92 -0.32 14.70
C GLU A 68 5.29 -1.81 14.88
N ASP A 69 5.60 -2.23 16.10
CA ASP A 69 5.89 -3.63 16.46
C ASP A 69 4.65 -4.46 16.79
N ASP A 70 3.46 -3.86 16.79
CA ASP A 70 2.21 -4.59 16.98
C ASP A 70 1.96 -5.58 15.84
N ALA A 71 1.32 -6.70 16.16
CA ALA A 71 0.97 -7.69 15.15
C ALA A 71 -0.03 -7.12 14.14
N ALA A 72 0.22 -7.36 12.86
CA ALA A 72 -0.74 -7.07 11.80
C ALA A 72 -1.93 -8.05 11.89
N ASN A 73 -2.96 -7.66 12.65
CA ASN A 73 -4.16 -8.45 12.91
C ASN A 73 -5.43 -7.63 12.57
N PRO A 74 -5.66 -7.30 11.29
CA PRO A 74 -6.83 -6.55 10.87
C PRO A 74 -8.10 -7.39 11.02
N ARG A 75 -9.22 -6.74 11.38
CA ARG A 75 -10.53 -7.39 11.33
C ARG A 75 -10.95 -7.65 9.89
N ARG A 76 -11.58 -8.81 9.66
CA ARG A 76 -12.19 -9.17 8.37
C ARG A 76 -13.55 -8.52 8.19
#